data_AF-A0A3D4IIE1-F1
#
_entry.id   AF-A0A3D4IIE1-F1
#
_cell.length_a   1.000
_cell.length_b   1.000
_cell.length_c   1.000
_cell.angle_alpha   90.00
_cell.angle_beta   90.00
_cell.angle_gamma   90.00
#
_symmetry.space_group_name_H-M   'P 1'
#
loop_
_entity.id
_entity.type
_entity.pdbx_description
1 polymer ?
#
loop_
_entity_poly.entity_id
_entity_poly.type
_entity_poly.pdbx_seq_one_letter_code
_entity_poly.pdbx_strand_id
1 'polypeptide(L)' 'MLNLILWIFVLVLGLSFFGISLEAIINSPAGQANFGYLLYLLSQLWHLFITYVQQFVGK' A
#
# COMPACT_ATOMS: atom_id res chain seq x y z
N MET A 1 -0.30 -18.07 -6.16
CA MET A 1 0.82 -17.11 -5.95
C MET A 1 1.42 -16.63 -7.26
N LEU A 2 1.88 -17.50 -8.15
CA LEU A 2 2.51 -17.11 -9.43
C LEU A 2 1.64 -16.20 -10.31
N ASN A 3 0.34 -16.53 -10.46
CA ASN A 3 -0.59 -15.70 -11.24
C ASN A 3 -0.69 -14.27 -10.71
N LEU A 4 -0.70 -14.08 -9.38
CA LEU A 4 -0.86 -12.76 -8.77
C LEU A 4 0.36 -11.87 -9.04
N ILE A 5 1.55 -12.44 -8.97
CA ILE A 5 2.82 -11.78 -9.34
C ILE A 5 2.80 -11.39 -10.82
N LEU A 6 2.32 -12.29 -11.69
CA LEU A 6 2.22 -12.05 -13.13
C LEU A 6 1.24 -10.89 -13.43
N TRP A 7 0.09 -10.87 -12.75
CA TRP A 7 -0.88 -9.77 -12.86
C TRP A 7 -0.32 -8.44 -12.38
N ILE A 8 0.43 -8.41 -11.27
CA ILE A 8 1.12 -7.20 -10.79
C ILE A 8 2.11 -6.71 -11.85
N PHE A 9 2.87 -7.62 -12.46
CA PHE A 9 3.84 -7.28 -13.50
C PHE A 9 3.17 -6.69 -14.75
N VAL A 10 2.07 -7.30 -15.21
CA VAL A 10 1.27 -6.80 -16.34
C VAL A 10 0.69 -5.42 -16.03
N LEU A 11 0.23 -5.19 -14.81
CA LEU A 11 -0.33 -3.90 -14.39
C LEU A 11 0.75 -2.81 -14.38
N VAL A 12 1.93 -3.10 -13.82
CA VAL A 12 3.08 -2.17 -13.81
C VAL A 12 3.55 -1.86 -15.24
N LEU A 13 3.66 -2.88 -16.10
CA LEU A 13 4.04 -2.69 -17.51
C LEU A 13 2.97 -1.90 -18.28
N GLY A 14 1.69 -2.17 -18.03
CA GLY A 14 0.59 -1.41 -18.63
C GLY A 14 0.64 0.06 -18.23
N LEU A 15 0.77 0.36 -16.94
CA LEU A 15 0.91 1.74 -16.45
C LEU A 15 2.13 2.45 -17.06
N SER A 16 3.26 1.73 -17.22
CA SER A 16 4.45 2.26 -17.88
C SER A 16 4.25 2.53 -19.38
N PHE A 17 3.54 1.66 -20.10
CA PHE A 17 3.23 1.84 -21.53
C PHE A 17 2.34 3.06 -21.78
N PHE A 18 1.34 3.28 -20.93
CA PHE A 18 0.46 4.45 -21.01
C PHE A 18 1.13 5.76 -20.55
N GLY A 19 2.40 5.73 -20.13
CA GLY A 19 3.11 6.90 -19.61
C GLY A 19 2.50 7.45 -18.32
N ILE A 20 1.68 6.66 -17.64
CA ILE A 20 1.02 7.06 -16.41
C ILE A 20 2.08 6.96 -15.32
N SER A 21 2.59 8.11 -14.88
CA SER A 21 3.47 8.13 -13.72
C SER A 21 2.66 7.71 -12.50
N LEU A 22 3.15 6.68 -11.80
CA LEU A 22 2.63 6.29 -10.49
C LEU A 22 2.60 7.49 -9.54
N GLU A 23 3.55 8.41 -9.71
CA GLU A 23 3.60 9.70 -9.02
C GLU A 23 2.40 10.58 -9.34
N ALA A 24 1.95 10.70 -10.60
CA ALA A 24 0.73 11.45 -10.94
C ALA A 24 -0.52 10.77 -10.38
N ILE A 25 -0.56 9.44 -10.30
CA ILE A 25 -1.66 8.72 -9.65
C ILE A 25 -1.68 9.07 -8.15
N ILE A 26 -0.53 8.97 -7.46
CA ILE A 26 -0.40 9.27 -6.03
C ILE A 26 -0.76 10.73 -5.75
N ASN A 27 -0.29 11.66 -6.59
CA ASN A 27 -0.52 13.09 -6.43
C ASN A 27 -1.92 13.54 -6.89
N SER A 28 -2.69 12.68 -7.55
CA SER A 28 -4.07 13.00 -7.93
C SER A 28 -4.98 13.12 -6.69
N PRO A 29 -6.07 13.91 -6.74
CA PRO A 29 -7.00 14.06 -5.62
C PRO A 29 -7.57 12.71 -5.14
N ALA A 30 -7.86 11.80 -6.08
CA ALA A 30 -8.31 10.46 -5.76
C ALA A 30 -7.19 9.58 -5.18
N GLY A 31 -5.96 9.73 -5.66
CA GLY A 31 -4.79 9.04 -5.13
C GLY A 31 -4.51 9.44 -3.70
N GLN A 32 -4.41 10.74 -3.42
CA GLN A 32 -4.14 11.25 -2.08
C GLN A 32 -5.21 10.81 -1.07
N ALA A 33 -6.49 10.82 -1.46
CA ALA A 33 -7.57 10.33 -0.59
C ALA A 33 -7.44 8.82 -0.27
N ASN A 34 -7.15 7.99 -1.28
CA ASN A 34 -7.05 6.54 -1.12
C ASN A 34 -5.75 6.12 -0.40
N PHE A 35 -4.61 6.73 -0.76
CA PHE A 35 -3.33 6.49 -0.09
C PHE A 35 -3.35 7.01 1.35
N GLY A 36 -3.98 8.15 1.61
CA GLY A 36 -4.20 8.65 2.97
C GLY A 36 -4.99 7.66 3.83
N TYR A 37 -6.07 7.09 3.29
CA TYR A 37 -6.84 6.04 3.97
C TYR A 37 -6.03 4.76 4.22
N LEU A 38 -5.24 4.31 3.22
CA LEU A 38 -4.34 3.16 3.36
C LEU A 38 -3.27 3.39 4.43
N LEU A 39 -2.65 4.57 4.46
CA LEU A 39 -1.66 4.94 5.48
C LEU A 39 -2.27 5.04 6.87
N TYR A 40 -3.50 5.55 6.98
CA TYR A 40 -4.24 5.56 8.24
C TYR A 40 -4.47 4.14 8.77
N LEU A 41 -4.95 3.22 7.92
CA LEU A 41 -5.11 1.82 8.28
C LEU A 41 -3.79 1.17 8.68
N LEU A 42 -2.71 1.44 7.93
CA LEU A 42 -1.39 0.93 8.22
C LEU A 42 -0.87 1.42 9.59
N SER A 43 -1.08 2.68 9.92
CA SER A 43 -0.74 3.27 11.22
C SER A 43 -1.50 2.58 12.36
N GLN A 44 -2.81 2.35 12.20
CA GLN A 44 -3.59 1.63 13.20
C GLN A 44 -3.13 0.19 13.40
N LEU A 45 -2.88 -0.53 12.31
CA LEU A 45 -2.34 -1.89 12.37
C LEU A 45 -0.96 -1.93 13.02
N TRP A 46 -0.12 -0.92 12.76
CA TRP A 46 1.18 -0.79 13.42
C TRP A 46 1.05 -0.56 14.92
N HIS A 47 0.15 0.33 15.35
CA HIS A 47 -0.13 0.53 16.77
C HIS A 47 -0.60 -0.75 17.44
N LEU A 48 -1.55 -1.47 16.84
CA LEU A 48 -2.03 -2.76 17.35
C LEU A 48 -0.92 -3.80 17.43
N PHE A 49 -0.06 -3.86 16.42
CA PHE A 49 1.09 -4.76 16.40
C PHE A 49 2.08 -4.45 17.52
N ILE A 50 2.43 -3.17 17.71
CA ILE A 50 3.33 -2.76 18.80
C ILE A 50 2.72 -3.05 20.17
N THR A 51 1.42 -2.79 20.37
CA THR A 51 0.74 -3.15 21.62
C THR A 51 0.76 -4.66 21.88
N TYR A 52 0.50 -5.47 20.85
CA TYR A 52 0.57 -6.93 20.94
C TYR A 52 1.98 -7.41 21.31
N VAL A 53 3.02 -6.86 20.65
CA VAL A 53 4.41 -7.19 20.94
C VAL A 53 4.79 -6.77 22.36
N GLN A 54 4.40 -5.58 22.81
CA GLN A 54 4.65 -5.13 24.18
C GLN A 54 3.99 -6.02 25.23
N GLN A 55 2.77 -6.50 24.98
CA GLN A 55 2.08 -7.45 25.88
C GLN A 55 2.72 -8.84 25.92
N PHE A 56 3.40 -9.24 24.84
CA PHE A 56 4.12 -10.53 24.76
C PHE A 56 5.55 -10.45 25.31
N VAL A 57 6.23 -9.32 25.12
CA VAL A 57 7.63 -9.09 25.56
C VAL A 57 7.69 -8.57 27.00
N GLY A 58 6.63 -7.93 27.49
CA GLY A 58 6.52 -7.46 28.87
C GLY A 58 6.08 -8.53 29.90
N LYS A 59 6.01 -9.81 29.50
CA LYS A 59 5.84 -10.97 30.36
C LYS A 59 7.14 -11.77 30.38
#